data_AF-A0A8T0C7I0-F1
#
_entry.id   AF-A0A8T0C7I0-F1
#
_cell.length_a   1.000
_cell.length_b   1.000
_cell.length_c   1.000
_cell.angle_alpha   90.00
_cell.angle_beta   90.00
_cell.angle_gamma   90.00
#
_symmetry.space_group_name_H-M   'P 1'
#
loop_
_entity.id
_entity.type
_entity.pdbx_description
1 polymer ?
#
loop_
_entity_poly.entity_id
_entity_poly.type
_entity_poly.pdbx_seq_one_letter_code
_entity_poly.pdbx_strand_id
1 'polypeptide(L)'
;MYLIRYCVLFIFLLLPAVAWSGEWRLALCYGEGATQENKSYRPVIAQVADDVFSIVDNDATTKVKVRQCAVEPDLACYGEPEAIFCREEPFAILMRMAAWLAADSAFIYTNGKGKESALNIRPKLSWVDALLLADAEGFSGSDAFTQRSEEIISKGQLSADDINGLYSLVIDIYRHTNNQIDIDSSNVVLKAAFALYQQITQYAHAFLLGHEAYHFNNNLCHIDQTPMIKKKGIWDEMVGLQQKGGLFSNKISLAKHEVRADLCGFAWLEKASNRQQLTGNPVMNAMSRRVAIDLLAAPILSGMRTEFRANAFGRVVPEVKFVDGYLYPQTRLVLAAATLGLSEPKYPEVVKICGDTGKAVVTIIQDAYRAYPKSSGIVPDSLLSTLAPDIEQAWSDGLWSEESYRCEVNKG
;
A
#
# COMPACT_ATOMS: atom_id res chain seq x y z
N MET A 1 52.02 -49.45 -23.75
CA MET A 1 52.37 -48.23 -24.50
C MET A 1 51.13 -47.36 -24.56
N TYR A 2 51.21 -46.19 -23.94
CA TYR A 2 50.14 -45.23 -23.76
C TYR A 2 49.57 -44.72 -25.10
N LEU A 3 48.25 -44.59 -25.21
CA LEU A 3 47.66 -43.32 -25.65
C LEU A 3 46.24 -43.16 -25.07
N ILE A 4 46.15 -42.11 -24.26
CA ILE A 4 44.99 -41.58 -23.53
C ILE A 4 44.51 -40.34 -24.32
N ARG A 5 43.21 -39.98 -24.16
CA ARG A 5 42.49 -38.75 -24.57
C ARG A 5 41.82 -38.83 -25.95
N TYR A 6 40.54 -38.51 -26.14
CA TYR A 6 39.72 -37.53 -25.43
C TYR A 6 38.28 -38.05 -25.17
N CYS A 7 37.91 -38.14 -23.89
CA CYS A 7 36.52 -37.94 -23.49
C CYS A 7 36.20 -36.47 -23.79
N VAL A 8 35.26 -36.21 -24.69
CA VAL A 8 34.58 -34.91 -24.75
C VAL A 8 33.69 -34.86 -23.52
N LEU A 9 34.27 -34.34 -22.44
CA LEU A 9 33.58 -34.03 -21.20
C LEU A 9 32.54 -32.97 -21.54
N PHE A 10 31.26 -33.35 -21.50
CA PHE A 10 30.13 -32.43 -21.37
C PHE A 10 30.31 -31.67 -20.04
N ILE A 11 31.14 -30.63 -20.04
CA ILE A 11 31.08 -29.62 -19.00
C ILE A 11 29.81 -28.84 -19.33
N PHE A 12 28.70 -29.29 -18.75
CA PHE A 12 27.69 -28.37 -18.25
C PHE A 12 28.44 -27.32 -17.43
N LEU A 13 28.82 -26.22 -18.07
CA LEU A 13 28.98 -24.95 -17.40
C LEU A 13 27.54 -24.55 -17.01
N LEU A 14 27.02 -25.23 -16.00
CA LEU A 14 26.12 -24.65 -15.02
C LEU A 14 26.93 -23.54 -14.36
N LEU A 15 27.08 -22.42 -15.08
CA LEU A 15 27.24 -21.15 -14.40
C LEU A 15 26.01 -21.07 -13.50
N PRO A 16 26.18 -21.04 -12.17
CA PRO A 16 25.05 -20.67 -11.35
C PRO A 16 24.67 -19.26 -11.85
N ALA A 17 23.38 -19.05 -12.08
CA ALA A 17 22.82 -17.72 -12.28
C ALA A 17 23.07 -16.90 -11.01
N VAL A 18 24.29 -16.40 -10.88
CA VAL A 18 24.74 -15.49 -9.82
C VAL A 18 25.27 -14.27 -10.55
N ALA A 19 24.33 -13.51 -11.08
CA ALA A 19 24.53 -12.09 -11.28
C ALA A 19 23.53 -11.38 -10.38
N TRP A 20 23.68 -11.60 -9.06
CA TRP A 20 23.19 -10.67 -8.07
C TRP A 20 24.11 -9.45 -8.18
N SER A 21 23.82 -8.56 -9.13
CA SER A 21 24.46 -7.25 -9.11
C SER A 21 23.96 -6.57 -7.84
N GLY A 22 24.84 -6.29 -6.87
CA GLY A 22 24.52 -5.59 -5.60
C GLY A 22 24.08 -4.14 -5.77
N GLU A 23 23.42 -3.83 -6.88
CA GLU A 23 22.94 -2.53 -7.29
C GLU A 23 21.48 -2.63 -7.75
N TRP A 24 20.57 -2.08 -6.95
CA TRP A 24 19.18 -1.85 -7.35
C TRP A 24 19.10 -0.58 -8.18
N ARG A 25 18.36 -0.65 -9.29
CA ARG A 25 18.25 0.45 -10.25
C ARG A 25 16.80 0.88 -10.30
N LEU A 26 16.52 2.07 -9.76
CA LEU A 26 15.22 2.72 -9.84
C LEU A 26 15.32 3.91 -10.79
N ALA A 27 14.42 3.97 -11.75
CA ALA A 27 14.31 5.08 -12.68
C ALA A 27 12.96 5.76 -12.52
N LEU A 28 12.98 6.97 -11.97
CA LEU A 28 11.82 7.85 -11.90
C LEU A 28 11.63 8.50 -13.26
N CYS A 29 10.52 8.17 -13.92
CA CYS A 29 10.12 8.80 -15.16
C CYS A 29 9.02 9.83 -14.91
N TYR A 30 9.08 10.98 -15.59
CA TYR A 30 8.06 12.00 -15.51
C TYR A 30 7.38 12.21 -16.86
N GLY A 31 6.06 12.38 -16.83
CA GLY A 31 5.23 12.73 -17.97
C GLY A 31 5.14 14.24 -18.19
N GLU A 32 4.36 14.67 -19.18
CA GLU A 32 4.11 16.11 -19.42
C GLU A 32 3.36 16.79 -18.26
N GLY A 33 2.60 16.01 -17.48
CA GLY A 33 1.84 16.47 -16.31
C GLY A 33 2.64 16.61 -15.00
N ALA A 34 3.95 16.34 -14.99
CA ALA A 34 4.73 16.42 -13.76
C ALA A 34 4.98 17.87 -13.30
N THR A 35 4.40 18.24 -12.15
CA THR A 35 4.55 19.56 -11.54
C THR A 35 5.90 19.74 -10.84
N GLN A 36 6.23 20.97 -10.43
CA GLN A 36 7.45 21.24 -9.66
C GLN A 36 7.37 20.63 -8.25
N GLU A 37 6.15 20.55 -7.70
CA GLU A 37 5.82 19.93 -6.43
C GLU A 37 6.17 18.45 -6.47
N ASN A 38 5.80 17.71 -7.52
CA ASN A 38 6.15 16.30 -7.68
C ASN A 38 7.66 16.07 -7.64
N LYS A 39 8.43 16.94 -8.33
CA LYS A 39 9.90 16.88 -8.39
C LYS A 39 10.55 17.07 -7.03
N SER A 40 9.92 17.82 -6.12
CA SER A 40 10.45 18.07 -4.78
C SER A 40 10.50 16.81 -3.90
N TYR A 41 9.74 15.77 -4.23
CA TYR A 41 9.70 14.50 -3.49
C TYR A 41 10.75 13.47 -3.93
N ARG A 42 11.51 13.73 -5.00
CA ARG A 42 12.54 12.80 -5.51
C ARG A 42 13.53 12.33 -4.44
N PRO A 43 14.06 13.19 -3.55
CA PRO A 43 15.01 12.76 -2.52
C PRO A 43 14.37 11.76 -1.54
N VAL A 44 13.12 11.99 -1.14
CA VAL A 44 12.42 11.11 -0.20
C VAL A 44 11.99 9.81 -0.86
N ILE A 45 11.54 9.86 -2.11
CA ILE A 45 11.26 8.65 -2.91
C ILE A 45 12.53 7.79 -3.01
N ALA A 46 13.67 8.42 -3.28
CA ALA A 46 14.95 7.72 -3.34
C ALA A 46 15.33 7.09 -1.99
N GLN A 47 15.14 7.83 -0.88
CA GLN A 47 15.40 7.30 0.46
C GLN A 47 14.49 6.11 0.79
N VAL A 48 13.19 6.21 0.52
CA VAL A 48 12.24 5.11 0.80
C VAL A 48 12.56 3.89 -0.07
N ALA A 49 12.94 4.09 -1.32
CA ALA A 49 13.39 2.99 -2.18
C ALA A 49 14.64 2.33 -1.63
N ASP A 50 15.63 3.11 -1.19
CA ASP A 50 16.85 2.58 -0.57
C ASP A 50 16.56 1.80 0.71
N ASP A 51 15.73 2.37 1.59
CA ASP A 51 15.26 1.70 2.80
C ASP A 51 14.58 0.37 2.45
N VAL A 52 13.71 0.34 1.45
CA VAL A 52 12.98 -0.86 1.02
C VAL A 52 13.90 -1.90 0.38
N PHE A 53 14.82 -1.52 -0.50
CA PHE A 53 15.79 -2.45 -1.07
C PHE A 53 16.72 -3.03 -0.01
N SER A 54 17.11 -2.22 0.98
CA SER A 54 17.91 -2.70 2.09
C SER A 54 17.24 -3.85 2.86
N ILE A 55 15.89 -3.93 2.88
CA ILE A 55 15.10 -5.00 3.53
C ILE A 55 15.48 -6.37 2.99
N VAL A 56 15.77 -6.47 1.70
CA VAL A 56 16.12 -7.74 1.07
C VAL A 56 17.62 -7.97 0.99
N ASP A 57 18.40 -6.91 0.80
CA ASP A 57 19.84 -6.95 0.63
C ASP A 57 20.48 -5.83 1.45
N ASN A 58 21.11 -6.18 2.58
CA ASN A 58 21.69 -5.17 3.47
C ASN A 58 22.91 -4.45 2.88
N ASP A 59 23.55 -5.06 1.87
CA ASP A 59 24.74 -4.52 1.22
C ASP A 59 24.40 -3.87 -0.14
N ALA A 60 23.12 -3.86 -0.50
CA ALA A 60 22.64 -3.24 -1.72
C ALA A 60 22.94 -1.74 -1.74
N THR A 61 23.35 -1.27 -2.92
CA THR A 61 23.33 0.15 -3.24
C THR A 61 22.15 0.46 -4.14
N THR A 62 21.44 1.54 -3.88
CA THR A 62 20.34 1.99 -4.75
C THR A 62 20.81 3.12 -5.63
N LYS A 63 20.74 2.94 -6.95
CA LYS A 63 20.91 4.04 -7.91
C LYS A 63 19.56 4.50 -8.41
N VAL A 64 19.19 5.71 -8.00
CA VAL A 64 18.02 6.40 -8.51
C VAL A 64 18.41 7.31 -9.66
N LYS A 65 17.79 7.11 -10.83
CA LYS A 65 17.93 7.99 -12.00
C LYS A 65 16.61 8.66 -12.30
N VAL A 66 16.66 9.90 -12.75
CA VAL A 66 15.50 10.62 -13.23
C VAL A 66 15.60 10.74 -14.75
N ARG A 67 14.52 10.42 -15.47
CA ARG A 67 14.45 10.55 -16.93
C ARG A 67 13.06 10.99 -17.37
N GLN A 68 12.93 11.49 -18.60
CA GLN A 68 11.61 11.62 -19.21
C GLN A 68 11.05 10.23 -19.55
N CYS A 69 9.75 10.00 -19.39
CA CYS A 69 9.14 8.75 -19.83
C CYS A 69 9.22 8.66 -21.37
N ALA A 70 9.83 7.61 -21.92
CA ALA A 70 9.83 7.38 -23.37
C ALA A 70 8.43 7.03 -23.88
N VAL A 71 7.67 6.30 -23.06
CA VAL A 71 6.23 6.06 -23.14
C VAL A 71 5.71 6.18 -21.70
N GLU A 72 4.65 6.95 -21.47
CA GLU A 72 4.02 6.99 -20.14
C GLU A 72 3.38 5.64 -19.84
N PRO A 73 3.80 4.93 -18.79
CA PRO A 73 3.19 3.64 -18.47
C PRO A 73 1.76 3.86 -17.93
N ASP A 74 0.88 2.93 -18.29
CA ASP A 74 -0.50 2.85 -17.79
C ASP A 74 -0.59 2.45 -16.31
N LEU A 75 0.53 1.98 -15.74
CA LEU A 75 0.73 1.56 -14.35
C LEU A 75 1.72 2.51 -13.66
N ALA A 76 1.70 2.51 -12.32
CA ALA A 76 2.61 3.33 -11.51
C ALA A 76 4.08 2.94 -11.70
N CYS A 77 4.36 1.64 -11.92
CA CYS A 77 5.69 1.13 -12.24
C CYS A 77 5.64 -0.04 -13.24
N TYR A 78 6.81 -0.39 -13.76
CA TYR A 78 7.09 -1.66 -14.44
C TYR A 78 8.58 -2.02 -14.27
N GLY A 79 8.89 -3.31 -14.17
CA GLY A 79 10.26 -3.82 -14.10
C GLY A 79 10.80 -4.35 -15.43
N GLU A 80 12.01 -3.94 -15.81
CA GLU A 80 12.80 -4.53 -16.91
C GLU A 80 14.20 -4.92 -16.39
N PRO A 81 15.00 -5.77 -17.07
CA PRO A 81 16.33 -6.16 -16.62
C PRO A 81 17.30 -4.98 -16.35
N GLU A 82 17.04 -3.82 -16.96
CA GLU A 82 17.86 -2.62 -16.83
C GLU A 82 17.54 -1.79 -15.59
N ALA A 83 16.27 -1.71 -15.18
CA ALA A 83 15.81 -0.96 -14.01
C ALA A 83 14.33 -1.26 -13.71
N ILE A 84 13.92 -0.91 -12.49
CA ILE A 84 12.52 -0.67 -12.16
C ILE A 84 12.18 0.75 -12.59
N PHE A 85 11.20 0.92 -13.47
CA PHE A 85 10.74 2.20 -13.95
C PHE A 85 9.45 2.58 -13.24
N CYS A 86 9.43 3.73 -12.59
CA CYS A 86 8.25 4.22 -11.87
C CYS A 86 7.92 5.64 -12.30
N ARG A 87 6.63 5.95 -12.40
CA ARG A 87 6.18 7.32 -12.61
C ARG A 87 6.38 8.15 -11.35
N GLU A 88 6.92 9.33 -11.55
CA GLU A 88 7.18 10.28 -10.47
C GLU A 88 5.89 10.80 -9.82
N GLU A 89 4.87 11.10 -10.62
CA GLU A 89 3.64 11.72 -10.14
C GLU A 89 2.86 10.79 -9.17
N PRO A 90 2.61 9.50 -9.50
CA PRO A 90 2.01 8.52 -8.58
C PRO A 90 2.80 8.29 -7.29
N PHE A 91 4.13 8.35 -7.34
CA PHE A 91 4.94 8.21 -6.12
C PHE A 91 4.84 9.46 -5.26
N ALA A 92 4.97 10.65 -5.85
CA ALA A 92 4.86 11.90 -5.12
C ALA A 92 3.48 12.05 -4.45
N ILE A 93 2.39 11.68 -5.13
CA ILE A 93 1.06 11.70 -4.52
C ILE A 93 0.92 10.65 -3.39
N LEU A 94 1.52 9.46 -3.54
CA LEU A 94 1.52 8.44 -2.47
C LEU A 94 2.27 8.94 -1.23
N MET A 95 3.40 9.62 -1.41
CA MET A 95 4.16 10.23 -0.32
C MET A 95 3.36 11.35 0.36
N ARG A 96 2.67 12.19 -0.41
CA ARG A 96 1.83 13.24 0.16
C ARG A 96 0.63 12.69 0.93
N MET A 97 -0.06 11.71 0.35
CA MET A 97 -1.16 11.00 1.00
C MET A 97 -0.72 10.34 2.32
N ALA A 98 0.48 9.74 2.35
CA ALA A 98 1.03 9.16 3.56
C ALA A 98 1.24 10.21 4.65
N ALA A 99 1.68 11.44 4.33
CA ALA A 99 1.84 12.49 5.32
C ALA A 99 0.50 12.88 5.98
N TRP A 100 -0.57 12.98 5.20
CA TRP A 100 -1.93 13.23 5.71
C TRP A 100 -2.42 12.14 6.66
N LEU A 101 -2.29 10.88 6.25
CA LEU A 101 -2.71 9.74 7.07
C LEU A 101 -1.86 9.61 8.35
N ALA A 102 -0.56 9.88 8.25
CA ALA A 102 0.34 9.89 9.39
C ALA A 102 0.02 11.03 10.38
N ALA A 103 -0.36 12.21 9.88
CA ALA A 103 -0.74 13.35 10.70
C ALA A 103 -2.01 13.05 11.53
N ASP A 104 -3.08 12.54 10.92
CA ASP A 104 -4.31 12.17 11.65
C ASP A 104 -4.03 11.10 12.71
N SER A 105 -3.27 10.07 12.32
CA SER A 105 -2.88 8.99 13.21
C SER A 105 -1.99 9.46 14.36
N ALA A 106 -1.14 10.46 14.15
CA ALA A 106 -0.30 11.04 15.21
C ALA A 106 -1.13 11.81 16.24
N PHE A 107 -2.12 12.59 15.82
CA PHE A 107 -3.06 13.23 16.74
C PHE A 107 -3.83 12.18 17.54
N ILE A 108 -4.29 11.11 16.91
CA ILE A 108 -4.97 10.00 17.59
C ILE A 108 -4.05 9.35 18.63
N TYR A 109 -2.83 8.99 18.23
CA TYR A 109 -1.83 8.39 19.10
C TYR A 109 -1.51 9.27 20.31
N THR A 110 -1.28 10.57 20.09
CA THR A 110 -0.92 11.50 21.16
C THR A 110 -2.09 11.86 22.07
N ASN A 111 -3.30 12.01 21.54
CA ASN A 111 -4.53 12.18 22.33
C ASN A 111 -4.81 10.96 23.21
N GLY A 112 -4.55 9.76 22.68
CA GLY A 112 -4.55 8.50 23.45
C GLY A 112 -3.34 8.33 24.37
N LYS A 113 -2.46 9.34 24.49
CA LYS A 113 -1.23 9.35 25.30
C LYS A 113 -0.29 8.17 24.99
N GLY A 114 -0.30 7.70 23.74
CA GLY A 114 0.47 6.55 23.27
C GLY A 114 0.05 5.21 23.88
N LYS A 115 -1.16 5.14 24.46
CA LYS A 115 -1.71 3.93 25.08
C LYS A 115 -2.59 3.16 24.11
N GLU A 116 -2.90 1.93 24.48
CA GLU A 116 -3.79 1.01 23.74
C GLU A 116 -5.16 1.64 23.40
N SER A 117 -5.67 2.53 24.25
CA SER A 117 -6.89 3.29 23.96
C SER A 117 -6.85 4.06 22.63
N ALA A 118 -5.67 4.44 22.14
CA ALA A 118 -5.51 5.09 20.84
C ALA A 118 -5.94 4.19 19.66
N LEU A 119 -5.84 2.87 19.80
CA LEU A 119 -6.19 1.90 18.74
C LEU A 119 -7.70 1.80 18.53
N ASN A 120 -8.48 2.20 19.53
CA ASN A 120 -9.94 2.25 19.47
C ASN A 120 -10.48 3.60 19.00
N ILE A 121 -9.62 4.60 18.76
CA ILE A 121 -10.06 5.89 18.25
C ILE A 121 -10.25 5.79 16.74
N ARG A 122 -11.40 6.28 16.26
CA ARG A 122 -11.72 6.33 14.83
C ARG A 122 -10.88 7.40 14.11
N PRO A 123 -10.22 7.06 12.99
CA PRO A 123 -9.61 8.03 12.08
C PRO A 123 -10.66 8.99 11.58
N LYS A 124 -10.33 10.29 11.63
CA LYS A 124 -11.21 11.32 11.14
C LYS A 124 -11.04 11.51 9.63
N LEU A 125 -9.85 11.22 9.12
CA LEU A 125 -9.53 11.36 7.71
C LEU A 125 -9.63 10.00 6.99
N SER A 126 -10.44 9.94 5.93
CA SER A 126 -10.47 8.77 5.05
C SER A 126 -9.28 8.76 4.10
N TRP A 127 -8.93 7.59 3.56
CA TRP A 127 -7.88 7.49 2.53
C TRP A 127 -8.25 8.24 1.25
N VAL A 128 -9.55 8.34 0.92
CA VAL A 128 -10.04 9.10 -0.24
C VAL A 128 -9.84 10.60 -0.01
N ASP A 129 -10.19 11.08 1.17
CA ASP A 129 -10.00 12.49 1.53
C ASP A 129 -8.52 12.85 1.62
N ALA A 130 -7.68 11.97 2.18
CA ALA A 130 -6.23 12.13 2.18
C ALA A 130 -5.64 12.20 0.76
N LEU A 131 -6.11 11.35 -0.16
CA LEU A 131 -5.69 11.39 -1.57
C LEU A 131 -6.12 12.69 -2.26
N LEU A 132 -7.35 13.14 -2.03
CA LEU A 132 -7.89 14.38 -2.61
C LEU A 132 -7.17 15.64 -2.09
N LEU A 133 -6.87 15.69 -0.79
CA LEU A 133 -6.09 16.78 -0.19
C LEU A 133 -4.65 16.77 -0.73
N ALA A 134 -4.01 15.61 -0.76
CA ALA A 134 -2.67 15.44 -1.31
C ALA A 134 -2.60 15.87 -2.79
N ASP A 135 -3.63 15.59 -3.59
CA ASP A 135 -3.68 16.00 -5.00
C ASP A 135 -3.85 17.52 -5.12
N ALA A 136 -4.75 18.09 -4.32
CA ALA A 136 -5.03 19.52 -4.29
C ALA A 136 -3.79 20.38 -3.93
N GLU A 137 -2.83 19.84 -3.16
CA GLU A 137 -1.53 20.50 -2.90
C GLU A 137 -0.71 20.77 -4.16
N GLY A 138 -0.92 20.00 -5.24
CA GLY A 138 -0.18 20.13 -6.49
C GLY A 138 -0.59 21.32 -7.37
N PHE A 139 -1.69 22.00 -7.02
CA PHE A 139 -2.21 23.14 -7.77
C PHE A 139 -1.85 24.44 -7.04
N SER A 140 -0.88 25.17 -7.58
CA SER A 140 -0.52 26.50 -7.08
C SER A 140 -1.69 27.47 -7.24
N GLY A 141 -2.39 27.77 -6.13
CA GLY A 141 -3.56 28.67 -6.10
C GLY A 141 -4.73 28.02 -5.33
N SER A 142 -5.01 28.52 -4.13
CA SER A 142 -5.74 27.90 -3.01
C SER A 142 -7.17 27.37 -3.26
N ASP A 143 -7.76 27.53 -4.44
CA ASP A 143 -9.20 27.27 -4.65
C ASP A 143 -9.53 25.78 -4.55
N ALA A 144 -8.71 24.91 -5.14
CA ALA A 144 -8.93 23.45 -5.07
C ALA A 144 -8.76 22.90 -3.65
N PHE A 145 -7.69 23.29 -2.96
CA PHE A 145 -7.44 22.85 -1.58
C PHE A 145 -8.52 23.36 -0.61
N THR A 146 -8.92 24.62 -0.76
CA THR A 146 -9.99 25.22 0.04
C THR A 146 -11.30 24.49 -0.20
N GLN A 147 -11.67 24.27 -1.47
CA GLN A 147 -12.89 23.53 -1.82
C GLN A 147 -12.88 22.12 -1.22
N ARG A 148 -11.78 21.36 -1.35
CA ARG A 148 -11.70 20.01 -0.76
C ARG A 148 -11.79 20.03 0.76
N SER A 149 -11.16 21.01 1.40
CA SER A 149 -11.24 21.19 2.85
C SER A 149 -12.67 21.48 3.29
N GLU A 150 -13.38 22.37 2.59
CA GLU A 150 -14.79 22.69 2.85
C GLU A 150 -15.71 21.48 2.65
N GLU A 151 -15.49 20.69 1.59
CA GLU A 151 -16.21 19.43 1.34
C GLU A 151 -16.02 18.46 2.51
N ILE A 152 -14.80 18.29 3.01
CA ILE A 152 -14.51 17.42 4.16
C ILE A 152 -15.16 17.95 5.44
N ILE A 153 -15.07 19.26 5.70
CA ILE A 153 -15.70 19.89 6.87
C ILE A 153 -17.22 19.71 6.82
N SER A 154 -17.83 19.82 5.64
CA SER A 154 -19.28 19.64 5.45
C SER A 154 -19.77 18.21 5.77
N LYS A 155 -18.89 17.20 5.69
CA LYS A 155 -19.20 15.82 6.12
C LYS A 155 -19.27 15.67 7.64
N GLY A 156 -18.83 16.68 8.40
CA GLY A 156 -18.90 16.72 9.87
C GLY A 156 -17.86 15.86 10.59
N GLN A 157 -16.84 15.34 9.87
CA GLN A 157 -15.81 14.48 10.44
C GLN A 157 -14.61 15.28 10.99
N LEU A 158 -14.27 16.40 10.36
CA LEU A 158 -13.18 17.29 10.71
C LEU A 158 -13.69 18.73 10.82
N SER A 159 -13.22 19.47 11.82
CA SER A 159 -13.41 20.92 11.91
C SER A 159 -12.35 21.65 11.08
N ALA A 160 -12.55 22.95 10.83
CA ALA A 160 -11.52 23.80 10.20
C ALA A 160 -10.20 23.79 10.99
N ASP A 161 -10.28 23.78 12.32
CA ASP A 161 -9.10 23.70 13.19
C ASP A 161 -8.40 22.34 13.07
N ASP A 162 -9.16 21.23 12.95
CA ASP A 162 -8.56 19.92 12.70
C ASP A 162 -7.81 19.92 11.36
N ILE A 163 -8.40 20.44 10.27
CA ILE A 163 -7.73 20.50 8.95
C ILE A 163 -6.48 21.36 9.01
N ASN A 164 -6.54 22.54 9.64
CA ASN A 164 -5.39 23.42 9.79
C ASN A 164 -4.26 22.74 10.60
N GLY A 165 -4.61 22.04 11.67
CA GLY A 165 -3.67 21.27 12.49
C GLY A 165 -3.00 20.14 11.71
N LEU A 166 -3.78 19.38 10.94
CA LEU A 166 -3.27 18.34 10.04
C LEU A 166 -2.33 18.93 8.98
N TYR A 167 -2.76 19.99 8.29
CA TYR A 167 -1.97 20.61 7.24
C TYR A 167 -0.65 21.19 7.76
N SER A 168 -0.66 21.84 8.93
CA SER A 168 0.56 22.32 9.57
C SER A 168 1.53 21.17 9.85
N LEU A 169 1.03 20.04 10.37
CA LEU A 169 1.83 18.86 10.66
C LEU A 169 2.38 18.20 9.38
N VAL A 170 1.59 18.19 8.30
CA VAL A 170 2.01 17.73 6.97
C VAL A 170 3.16 18.58 6.43
N ILE A 171 3.06 19.91 6.51
CA ILE A 171 4.16 20.82 6.13
C ILE A 171 5.42 20.53 6.94
N ASP A 172 5.28 20.30 8.24
CA ASP A 172 6.43 19.96 9.10
C ASP A 172 7.04 18.62 8.70
N ILE A 173 6.24 17.57 8.44
CA ILE A 173 6.74 16.29 7.90
C ILE A 173 7.56 16.55 6.64
N TYR A 174 7.03 17.28 5.65
CA TYR A 174 7.75 17.58 4.42
C TYR A 174 9.03 18.35 4.64
N ARG A 175 9.03 19.31 5.59
CA ARG A 175 10.24 20.07 5.94
C ARG A 175 11.34 19.13 6.44
N HIS A 176 10.99 18.15 7.27
CA HIS A 176 11.94 17.19 7.83
C HIS A 176 12.36 16.13 6.80
N THR A 177 11.44 15.61 5.98
CA THR A 177 11.77 14.59 4.98
C THR A 177 12.59 15.17 3.82
N ASN A 178 12.21 16.34 3.29
CA ASN A 178 12.83 16.90 2.09
C ASN A 178 14.15 17.64 2.39
N ASN A 179 14.30 18.21 3.58
CA ASN A 179 15.49 19.00 3.95
C ASN A 179 16.40 18.31 4.97
N GLN A 180 16.08 17.09 5.42
CA GLN A 180 16.85 16.33 6.41
C GLN A 180 17.12 17.13 7.71
N ILE A 181 16.13 17.93 8.13
CA ILE A 181 16.22 18.70 9.38
C ILE A 181 15.93 17.76 10.55
N ASP A 182 16.68 17.88 11.64
CA ASP A 182 16.42 17.10 12.85
C ASP A 182 15.10 17.53 13.51
N ILE A 183 14.31 16.55 13.95
CA ILE A 183 13.05 16.80 14.66
C ILE A 183 13.35 17.27 16.08
N ASP A 184 12.73 18.36 16.51
CA ASP A 184 12.76 18.79 17.90
C ASP A 184 12.18 17.68 18.79
N SER A 185 13.05 17.11 19.64
CA SER A 185 12.72 16.03 20.56
C SER A 185 11.56 16.35 21.52
N SER A 186 11.24 17.62 21.73
CA SER A 186 10.12 18.07 22.57
C SER A 186 8.76 18.05 21.85
N ASN A 187 8.74 18.02 20.50
CA ASN A 187 7.51 17.93 19.72
C ASN A 187 7.06 16.47 19.57
N VAL A 188 6.29 16.00 20.56
CA VAL A 188 5.81 14.61 20.62
C VAL A 188 4.91 14.24 19.43
N VAL A 189 4.07 15.17 18.97
CA VAL A 189 3.14 14.92 17.85
C VAL A 189 3.91 14.75 16.55
N LEU A 190 4.85 15.65 16.25
CA LEU A 190 5.69 15.57 15.06
C LEU A 190 6.56 14.32 15.05
N LYS A 191 7.14 13.94 16.20
CA LYS A 191 7.90 12.69 16.31
C LYS A 191 7.04 11.46 16.00
N ALA A 192 5.80 11.43 16.51
CA ALA A 192 4.85 10.36 16.21
C ALA A 192 4.48 10.35 14.73
N ALA A 193 4.16 11.51 14.14
CA ALA A 193 3.77 11.65 12.76
C ALA A 193 4.87 11.23 11.79
N PHE A 194 6.11 11.64 12.05
CA PHE A 194 7.25 11.25 11.22
C PHE A 194 7.55 9.75 11.30
N ALA A 195 7.47 9.16 12.49
CA ALA A 195 7.65 7.71 12.66
C ALA A 195 6.56 6.91 11.93
N LEU A 196 5.29 7.36 12.01
CA LEU A 196 4.18 6.78 11.26
C LEU A 196 4.43 6.91 9.76
N TYR A 197 4.75 8.11 9.29
CA TYR A 197 5.04 8.41 7.89
C TYR A 197 6.12 7.47 7.32
N GLN A 198 7.25 7.32 8.00
CA GLN A 198 8.33 6.42 7.57
C GLN A 198 7.86 4.97 7.48
N GLN A 199 7.15 4.47 8.50
CA GLN A 199 6.69 3.08 8.51
C GLN A 199 5.66 2.81 7.40
N ILE A 200 4.64 3.65 7.26
CA ILE A 200 3.57 3.40 6.30
C ILE A 200 4.05 3.55 4.85
N THR A 201 4.94 4.52 4.57
CA THR A 201 5.51 4.68 3.23
C THR A 201 6.35 3.47 2.85
N GLN A 202 7.18 2.97 3.76
CA GLN A 202 7.96 1.77 3.51
C GLN A 202 7.11 0.52 3.32
N TYR A 203 6.02 0.33 4.08
CA TYR A 203 5.09 -0.78 3.86
C TYR A 203 4.46 -0.69 2.46
N ALA A 204 3.93 0.48 2.08
CA ALA A 204 3.32 0.65 0.76
C ALA A 204 4.32 0.40 -0.38
N HIS A 205 5.54 0.91 -0.25
CA HIS A 205 6.58 0.76 -1.27
C HIS A 205 7.20 -0.64 -1.28
N ALA A 206 7.25 -1.36 -0.14
CA ALA A 206 7.73 -2.74 -0.10
C ALA A 206 6.87 -3.67 -0.97
N PHE A 207 5.54 -3.50 -0.93
CA PHE A 207 4.66 -4.27 -1.82
C PHE A 207 4.91 -3.91 -3.30
N LEU A 208 4.89 -2.62 -3.64
CA LEU A 208 5.04 -2.15 -5.01
C LEU A 208 6.40 -2.49 -5.61
N LEU A 209 7.49 -2.12 -4.94
CA LEU A 209 8.84 -2.39 -5.39
C LEU A 209 9.17 -3.88 -5.34
N GLY A 210 8.61 -4.65 -4.41
CA GLY A 210 8.78 -6.10 -4.36
C GLY A 210 8.12 -6.82 -5.54
N HIS A 211 6.95 -6.35 -5.99
CA HIS A 211 6.32 -6.82 -7.22
C HIS A 211 7.20 -6.52 -8.44
N GLU A 212 7.67 -5.29 -8.61
CA GLU A 212 8.49 -4.93 -9.78
C GLU A 212 9.90 -5.53 -9.73
N ALA A 213 10.47 -5.72 -8.54
CA ALA A 213 11.74 -6.40 -8.34
C ALA A 213 11.69 -7.83 -8.86
N TYR A 214 10.54 -8.51 -8.80
CA TYR A 214 10.40 -9.83 -9.41
C TYR A 214 10.61 -9.77 -10.93
N HIS A 215 10.01 -8.78 -11.62
CA HIS A 215 10.16 -8.61 -13.07
C HIS A 215 11.57 -8.15 -13.46
N PHE A 216 12.12 -7.16 -12.75
CA PHE A 216 13.50 -6.69 -12.91
C PHE A 216 14.51 -7.85 -12.82
N ASN A 217 14.25 -8.83 -11.96
CA ASN A 217 15.12 -9.98 -11.74
C ASN A 217 14.73 -11.22 -12.56
N ASN A 218 14.27 -11.04 -13.79
CA ASN A 218 13.92 -12.13 -14.70
C ASN A 218 12.89 -13.12 -14.10
N ASN A 219 11.89 -12.58 -13.41
CA ASN A 219 10.82 -13.35 -12.76
C ASN A 219 11.32 -14.25 -11.61
N LEU A 220 12.27 -13.75 -10.82
CA LEU A 220 12.79 -14.41 -9.62
C LEU A 220 12.60 -13.53 -8.38
N CYS A 221 12.00 -14.11 -7.34
CA CYS A 221 11.82 -13.40 -6.07
C CYS A 221 13.10 -13.46 -5.22
N HIS A 222 13.50 -12.33 -4.66
CA HIS A 222 14.71 -12.19 -3.82
C HIS A 222 14.51 -12.64 -2.37
N ILE A 223 13.30 -13.06 -2.02
CA ILE A 223 12.96 -13.57 -0.70
C ILE A 223 12.66 -15.05 -0.83
N ASP A 224 13.59 -15.88 -0.35
CA ASP A 224 13.46 -17.33 -0.36
C ASP A 224 12.41 -17.84 0.65
N GLN A 225 12.06 -17.01 1.63
CA GLN A 225 11.10 -17.34 2.67
C GLN A 225 9.69 -17.30 2.11
N THR A 226 8.97 -18.42 2.24
CA THR A 226 7.54 -18.46 1.90
C THR A 226 6.75 -17.57 2.86
N PRO A 227 5.96 -16.60 2.36
CA PRO A 227 5.21 -15.68 3.21
C PRO A 227 4.10 -16.40 3.99
N MET A 228 3.74 -15.86 5.15
CA MET A 228 2.75 -16.43 6.06
C MET A 228 1.36 -16.58 5.44
N ILE A 229 0.93 -15.65 4.58
CA ILE A 229 -0.32 -15.77 3.82
C ILE A 229 -0.37 -17.03 2.95
N LYS A 230 0.78 -17.49 2.45
CA LYS A 230 0.90 -18.73 1.68
C LYS A 230 0.96 -19.95 2.60
N LYS A 231 1.73 -19.88 3.70
CA LYS A 231 1.80 -20.95 4.71
C LYS A 231 0.44 -21.24 5.38
N LYS A 232 -0.39 -20.22 5.55
CA LYS A 232 -1.75 -20.31 6.14
C LYS A 232 -2.83 -20.67 5.12
N GLY A 233 -2.49 -20.86 3.84
CA GLY A 233 -3.46 -21.21 2.79
C GLY A 233 -4.33 -20.05 2.27
N ILE A 234 -4.25 -18.86 2.88
CA ILE A 234 -5.03 -17.67 2.50
C ILE A 234 -4.76 -17.29 1.03
N TRP A 235 -3.49 -17.31 0.61
CA TRP A 235 -3.12 -17.05 -0.78
C TRP A 235 -3.83 -17.98 -1.76
N ASP A 236 -3.78 -19.29 -1.50
CA ASP A 236 -4.34 -20.30 -2.42
C ASP A 236 -5.86 -20.23 -2.49
N GLU A 237 -6.50 -19.93 -1.36
CA GLU A 237 -7.93 -19.70 -1.29
C GLU A 237 -8.35 -18.47 -2.11
N MET A 238 -7.69 -17.31 -1.90
CA MET A 238 -8.00 -16.06 -2.61
C MET A 238 -7.79 -16.17 -4.12
N VAL A 239 -6.64 -16.70 -4.54
CA VAL A 239 -6.34 -16.91 -5.97
C VAL A 239 -7.32 -17.91 -6.58
N GLY A 240 -7.66 -18.98 -5.85
CA GLY A 240 -8.62 -19.98 -6.28
C GLY A 240 -10.04 -19.42 -6.47
N LEU A 241 -10.48 -18.50 -5.60
CA LEU A 241 -11.78 -17.83 -5.72
C LEU A 241 -11.90 -16.97 -6.98
N GLN A 242 -10.83 -16.27 -7.36
CA GLN A 242 -10.80 -15.52 -8.61
C GLN A 242 -10.81 -16.46 -9.84
N GLN A 243 -10.00 -17.52 -9.84
CA GLN A 243 -9.90 -18.45 -10.97
C GLN A 243 -11.21 -19.19 -11.26
N LYS A 244 -11.95 -19.58 -10.21
CA LYS A 244 -13.20 -20.34 -10.35
C LYS A 244 -14.42 -19.47 -10.65
N GLY A 245 -14.26 -18.14 -10.75
CA GLY A 245 -15.37 -17.20 -10.86
C GLY A 245 -16.26 -17.21 -9.61
N GLY A 246 -15.67 -17.44 -8.43
CA GLY A 246 -16.36 -17.63 -7.16
C GLY A 246 -16.88 -16.32 -6.58
N LEU A 247 -15.98 -15.47 -6.08
CA LEU A 247 -16.31 -14.19 -5.45
C LEU A 247 -16.36 -13.04 -6.48
N PHE A 248 -15.71 -13.25 -7.63
CA PHE A 248 -15.55 -12.25 -8.69
C PHE A 248 -15.76 -12.86 -10.06
N SER A 249 -15.85 -12.00 -11.08
CA SER A 249 -15.96 -12.43 -12.47
C SER A 249 -14.77 -13.27 -12.93
N ASN A 250 -15.02 -14.22 -13.84
CA ASN A 250 -13.96 -14.92 -14.55
C ASN A 250 -13.49 -14.19 -15.83
N LYS A 251 -13.94 -12.94 -16.04
CA LYS A 251 -13.58 -12.15 -17.23
C LYS A 251 -12.10 -11.76 -17.27
N ILE A 252 -11.46 -11.61 -16.10
CA ILE A 252 -10.04 -11.27 -16.02
C ILE A 252 -9.23 -12.56 -16.04
N SER A 253 -8.38 -12.70 -17.05
CA SER A 253 -7.40 -13.78 -17.10
C SER A 253 -6.25 -13.50 -16.12
N LEU A 254 -5.75 -14.53 -15.45
CA LEU A 254 -4.60 -14.41 -14.55
C LEU A 254 -3.31 -14.79 -15.29
N ALA A 255 -2.37 -13.85 -15.36
CA ALA A 255 -1.04 -14.09 -15.88
C ALA A 255 -0.18 -14.71 -14.77
N LYS A 256 0.41 -15.88 -15.04
CA LYS A 256 1.17 -16.63 -14.03
C LYS A 256 2.38 -15.85 -13.48
N HIS A 257 3.01 -15.00 -14.29
CA HIS A 257 4.14 -14.19 -13.86
C HIS A 257 3.68 -13.03 -12.96
N GLU A 258 2.58 -12.33 -13.29
CA GLU A 258 1.98 -11.29 -12.44
C GLU A 258 1.51 -11.81 -11.08
N VAL A 259 0.86 -12.97 -11.06
CA VAL A 259 0.42 -13.61 -9.81
C VAL A 259 1.62 -13.99 -8.93
N ARG A 260 2.76 -14.35 -9.53
CA ARG A 260 4.00 -14.63 -8.79
C ARG A 260 4.71 -13.35 -8.33
N ALA A 261 4.65 -12.29 -9.14
CA ALA A 261 5.14 -10.97 -8.77
C ALA A 261 4.39 -10.44 -7.54
N ASP A 262 3.06 -10.56 -7.50
CA ASP A 262 2.25 -10.24 -6.32
C ASP A 262 2.69 -11.03 -5.08
N LEU A 263 2.88 -12.34 -5.21
CA LEU A 263 3.36 -13.16 -4.09
C LEU A 263 4.72 -12.68 -3.58
N CYS A 264 5.61 -12.24 -4.48
CA CYS A 264 6.88 -11.64 -4.12
C CYS A 264 6.69 -10.29 -3.41
N GLY A 265 5.83 -9.41 -3.93
CA GLY A 265 5.47 -8.14 -3.28
C GLY A 265 4.94 -8.34 -1.85
N PHE A 266 4.09 -9.35 -1.61
CA PHE A 266 3.63 -9.68 -0.26
C PHE A 266 4.74 -10.23 0.64
N ALA A 267 5.70 -10.99 0.09
CA ALA A 267 6.86 -11.41 0.87
C ALA A 267 7.74 -10.22 1.28
N TRP A 268 7.89 -9.20 0.43
CA TRP A 268 8.58 -7.95 0.77
C TRP A 268 7.84 -7.17 1.84
N LEU A 269 6.52 -7.04 1.71
CA LEU A 269 5.65 -6.40 2.70
C LEU A 269 5.77 -7.08 4.08
N GLU A 270 5.74 -8.40 4.13
CA GLU A 270 5.93 -9.18 5.36
C GLU A 270 7.32 -8.92 5.97
N LYS A 271 8.37 -8.95 5.15
CA LYS A 271 9.74 -8.70 5.61
C LYS A 271 9.89 -7.28 6.15
N ALA A 272 9.29 -6.29 5.48
CA ALA A 272 9.25 -4.90 5.93
C ALA A 272 8.54 -4.77 7.29
N SER A 273 7.37 -5.40 7.42
CA SER A 273 6.59 -5.41 8.64
C SER A 273 7.34 -6.02 9.83
N ASN A 274 8.10 -7.09 9.57
CA ASN A 274 8.87 -7.81 10.59
C ASN A 274 10.20 -7.13 10.97
N ARG A 275 10.88 -6.49 10.00
CA ARG A 275 12.17 -5.81 10.24
C ARG A 275 12.00 -4.58 11.13
N GLN A 276 10.88 -3.86 10.97
CA GLN A 276 10.71 -2.54 11.53
C GLN A 276 9.78 -2.49 12.73
N GLN A 277 10.38 -2.67 13.91
CA GLN A 277 9.86 -2.10 15.15
C GLN A 277 10.54 -0.75 15.43
N LEU A 278 10.58 0.18 14.45
CA LEU A 278 11.36 1.45 14.54
C LEU A 278 11.09 2.25 15.83
N THR A 279 9.88 2.14 16.38
CA THR A 279 9.49 2.88 17.58
C THR A 279 9.65 2.09 18.87
N GLY A 280 9.88 0.78 18.80
CA GLY A 280 9.79 -0.15 19.93
C GLY A 280 8.41 -0.16 20.62
N ASN A 281 7.42 0.59 20.10
CA ASN A 281 6.13 0.78 20.71
C ASN A 281 5.07 -0.07 19.99
N PRO A 282 4.48 -1.08 20.66
CA PRO A 282 3.49 -1.95 20.02
C PRO A 282 2.22 -1.24 19.53
N VAL A 283 1.79 -0.17 20.20
CA VAL A 283 0.62 0.62 19.78
C VAL A 283 0.92 1.33 18.47
N MET A 284 2.09 1.97 18.37
CA MET A 284 2.50 2.64 17.14
C MET A 284 2.65 1.66 15.97
N ASN A 285 3.23 0.48 16.24
CA ASN A 285 3.44 -0.56 15.24
C ASN A 285 2.12 -1.15 14.70
N ALA A 286 1.11 -1.33 15.56
CA ALA A 286 -0.21 -1.78 15.12
C ALA A 286 -0.94 -0.68 14.35
N MET A 287 -0.82 0.57 14.80
CA MET A 287 -1.41 1.74 14.13
C MET A 287 -0.82 1.94 12.73
N SER A 288 0.51 1.88 12.57
CA SER A 288 1.14 2.03 11.26
C SER A 288 0.73 0.92 10.29
N ARG A 289 0.66 -0.34 10.73
CA ARG A 289 0.17 -1.45 9.90
C ARG A 289 -1.26 -1.22 9.42
N ARG A 290 -2.15 -0.79 10.32
CA ARG A 290 -3.54 -0.49 9.97
C ARG A 290 -3.61 0.68 8.97
N VAL A 291 -2.92 1.77 9.23
CA VAL A 291 -2.90 2.96 8.36
C VAL A 291 -2.27 2.66 6.99
N ALA A 292 -1.30 1.75 6.94
CA ALA A 292 -0.73 1.31 5.68
C ALA A 292 -1.72 0.55 4.80
N ILE A 293 -2.74 -0.11 5.36
CA ILE A 293 -3.84 -0.71 4.58
C ILE A 293 -4.61 0.39 3.84
N ASP A 294 -4.92 1.48 4.53
CA ASP A 294 -5.60 2.65 3.95
C ASP A 294 -4.72 3.34 2.88
N LEU A 295 -3.42 3.46 3.13
CA LEU A 295 -2.47 3.97 2.13
C LEU A 295 -2.38 3.08 0.89
N LEU A 296 -2.35 1.75 1.07
CA LEU A 296 -2.33 0.76 -0.01
C LEU A 296 -3.64 0.71 -0.80
N ALA A 297 -4.76 1.11 -0.21
CA ALA A 297 -6.06 1.16 -0.89
C ALA A 297 -6.03 2.09 -2.10
N ALA A 298 -5.32 3.23 -2.06
CA ALA A 298 -5.21 4.12 -3.19
C ALA A 298 -4.56 3.48 -4.43
N PRO A 299 -3.29 3.02 -4.39
CA PRO A 299 -2.65 2.44 -5.58
C PRO A 299 -3.34 1.14 -6.02
N ILE A 300 -3.86 0.35 -5.09
CA ILE A 300 -4.49 -0.93 -5.42
C ILE A 300 -5.88 -0.72 -6.04
N LEU A 301 -6.75 0.08 -5.43
CA LEU A 301 -8.13 0.25 -5.88
C LEU A 301 -8.26 1.26 -7.02
N SER A 302 -7.59 2.42 -6.92
CA SER A 302 -7.75 3.52 -7.88
C SER A 302 -6.65 3.60 -8.93
N GLY A 303 -5.57 2.82 -8.79
CA GLY A 303 -4.38 2.97 -9.64
C GLY A 303 -3.74 4.35 -9.54
N MET A 304 -3.90 5.03 -8.39
CA MET A 304 -3.48 6.43 -8.15
C MET A 304 -4.15 7.46 -9.06
N ARG A 305 -5.30 7.12 -9.68
CA ARG A 305 -6.12 8.10 -10.40
C ARG A 305 -6.79 9.04 -9.42
N THR A 306 -6.83 10.32 -9.81
CA THR A 306 -7.55 11.38 -9.10
C THR A 306 -8.93 11.64 -9.74
N GLU A 307 -9.33 10.78 -10.67
CA GLU A 307 -10.66 10.73 -11.24
C GLU A 307 -11.57 9.94 -10.30
N PHE A 308 -12.51 10.66 -9.67
CA PHE A 308 -13.50 10.07 -8.78
C PHE A 308 -14.89 10.15 -9.42
N ARG A 309 -15.69 9.11 -9.20
CA ARG A 309 -17.09 9.09 -9.59
C ARG A 309 -17.95 9.00 -8.34
N ALA A 310 -19.09 9.69 -8.34
CA ALA A 310 -20.11 9.42 -7.35
C ALA A 310 -20.63 7.99 -7.57
N ASN A 311 -20.54 7.14 -6.54
CA ASN A 311 -21.20 5.83 -6.59
C ASN A 311 -22.73 5.99 -6.49
N ALA A 312 -23.45 4.86 -6.54
CA ALA A 312 -24.91 4.81 -6.43
C ALA A 312 -25.47 5.44 -5.13
N PHE A 313 -24.62 5.71 -4.14
CA PHE A 313 -24.96 6.34 -2.87
C PHE A 313 -24.52 7.81 -2.79
N GLY A 314 -24.11 8.41 -3.91
CA GLY A 314 -23.65 9.81 -3.98
C GLY A 314 -22.28 10.05 -3.35
N ARG A 315 -21.54 9.01 -2.96
CA ARG A 315 -20.19 9.16 -2.39
C ARG A 315 -19.15 9.16 -3.49
N VAL A 316 -18.24 10.12 -3.43
CA VAL A 316 -17.08 10.23 -4.30
C VAL A 316 -16.15 9.06 -3.98
N VAL A 317 -16.11 8.07 -4.89
CA VAL A 317 -15.19 6.93 -4.79
C VAL A 317 -14.32 6.89 -6.03
N PRO A 318 -13.06 6.46 -5.90
CA PRO A 318 -12.21 6.34 -7.07
C PRO A 318 -12.77 5.29 -8.02
N GLU A 319 -12.59 5.52 -9.32
CA GLU A 319 -12.94 4.54 -10.33
C GLU A 319 -12.00 3.34 -10.22
N VAL A 320 -12.56 2.16 -9.89
CA VAL A 320 -11.79 0.93 -9.74
C VAL A 320 -11.31 0.48 -11.11
N LYS A 321 -9.99 0.43 -11.30
CA LYS A 321 -9.38 -0.05 -12.55
C LYS A 321 -9.07 -1.54 -12.45
N PHE A 322 -9.61 -2.31 -13.37
CA PHE A 322 -9.23 -3.70 -13.57
C PHE A 322 -8.15 -3.79 -14.64
N VAL A 323 -7.11 -4.58 -14.39
CA VAL A 323 -6.01 -4.81 -15.33
C VAL A 323 -5.97 -6.30 -15.65
N ASP A 324 -6.06 -6.63 -16.94
CA ASP A 324 -5.97 -8.02 -17.39
C ASP A 324 -4.60 -8.61 -17.07
N GLY A 325 -4.57 -9.84 -16.57
CA GLY A 325 -3.36 -10.52 -16.09
C GLY A 325 -3.19 -10.45 -14.57
N TYR A 326 -3.83 -9.50 -13.89
CA TYR A 326 -3.57 -9.17 -12.49
C TYR A 326 -4.64 -9.77 -11.54
N LEU A 327 -4.28 -9.94 -10.26
CA LEU A 327 -5.28 -10.18 -9.23
C LEU A 327 -6.24 -8.99 -9.13
N TYR A 328 -7.48 -9.27 -8.76
CA TYR A 328 -8.46 -8.22 -8.50
C TYR A 328 -7.95 -7.24 -7.41
N PRO A 329 -8.15 -5.92 -7.57
CA PRO A 329 -7.76 -4.92 -6.57
C PRO A 329 -8.14 -5.26 -5.13
N GLN A 330 -9.41 -5.58 -4.90
CA GLN A 330 -9.92 -5.97 -3.59
C GLN A 330 -9.28 -7.26 -3.05
N THR A 331 -8.88 -8.19 -3.93
CA THR A 331 -8.14 -9.40 -3.53
C THR A 331 -6.75 -9.05 -3.07
N ARG A 332 -6.04 -8.18 -3.80
CA ARG A 332 -4.72 -7.69 -3.39
C ARG A 332 -4.78 -6.95 -2.06
N LEU A 333 -5.82 -6.15 -1.84
CA LEU A 333 -5.98 -5.41 -0.59
C LEU A 333 -6.26 -6.32 0.61
N VAL A 334 -7.11 -7.34 0.45
CA VAL A 334 -7.33 -8.40 1.45
C VAL A 334 -6.04 -9.13 1.78
N LEU A 335 -5.24 -9.49 0.77
CA LEU A 335 -3.96 -10.15 0.96
C LEU A 335 -2.92 -9.23 1.63
N ALA A 336 -2.93 -7.92 1.33
CA ALA A 336 -2.08 -6.94 2.00
C ALA A 336 -2.45 -6.83 3.50
N ALA A 337 -3.74 -6.71 3.81
CA ALA A 337 -4.23 -6.66 5.18
C ALA A 337 -3.91 -7.95 5.95
N ALA A 338 -4.12 -9.12 5.33
CA ALA A 338 -3.73 -10.39 5.93
C ALA A 338 -2.23 -10.47 6.21
N THR A 339 -1.39 -9.99 5.29
CA THR A 339 0.07 -9.97 5.44
C THR A 339 0.50 -9.11 6.62
N LEU A 340 -0.04 -7.89 6.71
CA LEU A 340 0.27 -6.96 7.80
C LEU A 340 -0.28 -7.46 9.14
N GLY A 341 -1.49 -8.01 9.17
CA GLY A 341 -2.12 -8.53 10.39
C GLY A 341 -1.46 -9.80 10.93
N LEU A 342 -1.06 -10.73 10.07
CA LEU A 342 -0.29 -11.93 10.48
C LEU A 342 1.11 -11.58 11.01
N SER A 343 1.63 -10.40 10.65
CA SER A 343 2.92 -9.87 11.10
C SER A 343 2.79 -8.97 12.34
N GLU A 344 1.59 -8.81 12.90
CA GLU A 344 1.36 -8.05 14.14
C GLU A 344 1.24 -9.01 15.34
N PRO A 345 2.26 -9.09 16.20
CA PRO A 345 2.28 -10.07 17.27
C PRO A 345 1.39 -9.71 18.47
N LYS A 346 1.10 -8.42 18.71
CA LYS A 346 0.46 -7.95 19.94
C LYS A 346 -0.99 -7.56 19.75
N TYR A 347 -1.30 -6.88 18.66
CA TYR A 347 -2.64 -6.36 18.38
C TYR A 347 -3.17 -6.74 16.98
N PRO A 348 -3.15 -8.04 16.59
CA PRO A 348 -3.57 -8.48 15.24
C PRO A 348 -5.04 -8.18 14.93
N GLU A 349 -5.88 -8.06 15.96
CA GLU A 349 -7.28 -7.66 15.86
C GLU A 349 -7.47 -6.23 15.36
N VAL A 350 -6.47 -5.36 15.54
CA VAL A 350 -6.52 -3.95 15.10
C VAL A 350 -6.18 -3.80 13.62
N VAL A 351 -5.35 -4.71 13.09
CA VAL A 351 -4.83 -4.63 11.72
C VAL A 351 -5.85 -5.28 10.77
N LYS A 352 -6.92 -4.54 10.51
CA LYS A 352 -8.06 -4.94 9.67
C LYS A 352 -8.41 -3.86 8.65
N ILE A 353 -9.06 -4.28 7.57
CA ILE A 353 -9.74 -3.40 6.63
C ILE A 353 -11.04 -2.90 7.28
N CYS A 354 -11.17 -1.58 7.40
CA CYS A 354 -12.31 -0.92 8.02
C CYS A 354 -12.56 0.44 7.35
N GLY A 355 -13.50 1.22 7.88
CA GLY A 355 -13.85 2.55 7.39
C GLY A 355 -14.25 2.56 5.93
N ASP A 356 -13.81 3.59 5.20
CA ASP A 356 -14.10 3.72 3.77
C ASP A 356 -13.39 2.65 2.93
N THR A 357 -12.27 2.11 3.40
CA THR A 357 -11.59 0.97 2.75
C THR A 357 -12.46 -0.29 2.81
N GLY A 358 -13.02 -0.60 3.99
CA GLY A 358 -13.97 -1.69 4.17
C GLY A 358 -15.23 -1.48 3.34
N LYS A 359 -15.76 -0.25 3.33
CA LYS A 359 -16.92 0.09 2.51
C LYS A 359 -16.67 -0.13 1.01
N ALA A 360 -15.51 0.29 0.51
CA ALA A 360 -15.14 0.10 -0.89
C ALA A 360 -15.04 -1.40 -1.23
N VAL A 361 -14.33 -2.19 -0.41
CA VAL A 361 -14.17 -3.64 -0.62
C VAL A 361 -15.52 -4.36 -0.62
N VAL A 362 -16.37 -4.11 0.37
CA VAL A 362 -17.71 -4.70 0.48
C VAL A 362 -18.56 -4.33 -0.74
N THR A 363 -18.58 -3.05 -1.12
CA THR A 363 -19.37 -2.57 -2.27
C THR A 363 -18.93 -3.25 -3.57
N ILE A 364 -17.61 -3.34 -3.82
CA ILE A 364 -17.05 -4.00 -5.01
C ILE A 364 -17.44 -5.48 -5.06
N ILE A 365 -17.39 -6.18 -3.92
CA ILE A 365 -17.79 -7.59 -3.83
C ILE A 365 -19.30 -7.74 -4.12
N GLN A 366 -20.14 -6.91 -3.50
CA GLN A 366 -21.60 -6.97 -3.69
C GLN A 366 -22.01 -6.64 -5.13
N ASP A 367 -21.38 -5.64 -5.75
CA ASP A 367 -21.64 -5.25 -7.13
C ASP A 367 -21.17 -6.35 -8.11
N ALA A 368 -20.02 -6.98 -7.85
CA ALA A 368 -19.59 -8.14 -8.62
C ALA A 368 -20.60 -9.29 -8.51
N TYR A 369 -21.09 -9.61 -7.31
CA TYR A 369 -22.08 -10.66 -7.13
C TYR A 369 -23.36 -10.41 -7.95
N ARG A 370 -23.87 -9.17 -7.94
CA ARG A 370 -25.04 -8.76 -8.72
C ARG A 370 -24.81 -8.82 -10.23
N ALA A 371 -23.61 -8.44 -10.68
CA ALA A 371 -23.27 -8.37 -12.10
C ALA A 371 -22.94 -9.74 -12.73
N TYR A 372 -22.62 -10.77 -11.92
CA TYR A 372 -22.12 -12.06 -12.41
C TYR A 372 -22.95 -13.24 -11.89
N PRO A 373 -23.93 -13.75 -12.67
CA PRO A 373 -24.85 -14.82 -12.26
C PRO A 373 -24.21 -16.18 -11.91
N LYS A 374 -22.91 -16.35 -12.19
CA LYS A 374 -22.13 -17.56 -11.89
C LYS A 374 -21.26 -17.42 -10.64
N SER A 375 -21.23 -16.25 -10.01
CA SER A 375 -20.51 -16.06 -8.76
C SER A 375 -21.26 -16.77 -7.63
N SER A 376 -20.52 -17.45 -6.77
CA SER A 376 -21.08 -18.16 -5.61
C SER A 376 -21.60 -17.20 -4.53
N GLY A 377 -21.11 -15.96 -4.52
CA GLY A 377 -21.38 -14.99 -3.44
C GLY A 377 -20.83 -15.38 -2.07
N ILE A 378 -20.19 -16.55 -1.95
CA ILE A 378 -19.62 -17.05 -0.71
C ILE A 378 -18.35 -16.26 -0.43
N VAL A 379 -18.32 -15.63 0.74
CA VAL A 379 -17.15 -14.96 1.27
C VAL A 379 -16.46 -15.90 2.26
N PRO A 380 -15.19 -16.28 2.04
CA PRO A 380 -14.50 -17.21 2.93
C PRO A 380 -14.16 -16.56 4.27
N ASP A 381 -14.03 -17.38 5.31
CA ASP A 381 -13.63 -16.95 6.66
C ASP A 381 -12.30 -16.21 6.65
N SER A 382 -11.36 -16.60 5.78
CA SER A 382 -10.07 -15.91 5.65
C SER A 382 -10.23 -14.47 5.15
N LEU A 383 -11.20 -14.18 4.27
CA LEU A 383 -11.52 -12.81 3.87
C LEU A 383 -12.20 -12.08 5.02
N LEU A 384 -13.23 -12.67 5.62
CA LEU A 384 -13.95 -12.06 6.75
C LEU A 384 -13.00 -11.69 7.89
N SER A 385 -12.03 -12.56 8.18
CA SER A 385 -11.02 -12.32 9.22
C SER A 385 -10.11 -11.11 8.95
N THR A 386 -10.05 -10.59 7.71
CA THR A 386 -9.31 -9.36 7.38
C THR A 386 -10.14 -8.10 7.49
N LEU A 387 -11.47 -8.24 7.62
CA LEU A 387 -12.42 -7.13 7.74
C LEU A 387 -12.66 -6.79 9.21
N ALA A 388 -13.23 -5.62 9.47
CA ALA A 388 -13.69 -5.26 10.81
C ALA A 388 -14.79 -6.25 11.29
N PRO A 389 -14.84 -6.59 12.59
CA PRO A 389 -15.82 -7.54 13.13
C PRO A 389 -17.27 -7.18 12.81
N ASP A 390 -17.59 -5.88 12.80
CA ASP A 390 -18.95 -5.40 12.50
C ASP A 390 -19.32 -5.59 11.01
N ILE A 391 -18.34 -5.71 10.11
CA ILE A 391 -18.57 -6.08 8.70
C ILE A 391 -18.95 -7.55 8.61
N GLU A 392 -18.27 -8.43 9.35
CA GLU A 392 -18.58 -9.85 9.41
C GLU A 392 -19.99 -10.10 9.93
N GLN A 393 -20.37 -9.37 10.99
CA GLN A 393 -21.73 -9.42 11.53
C GLN A 393 -22.77 -8.96 10.49
N ALA A 394 -22.55 -7.79 9.87
CA ALA A 394 -23.42 -7.24 8.85
C ALA A 394 -23.56 -8.15 7.61
N TRP A 395 -22.49 -8.88 7.28
CA TRP A 395 -22.52 -9.87 6.21
C TRP A 395 -23.42 -11.06 6.54
N SER A 396 -23.45 -11.45 7.81
CA SER A 396 -24.18 -12.62 8.30
C SER A 396 -25.68 -12.33 8.50
N ASP A 397 -26.03 -11.15 8.99
CA ASP A 397 -27.42 -10.75 9.25
C ASP A 397 -28.07 -9.94 8.11
N GLY A 398 -27.26 -9.43 7.16
CA GLY A 398 -27.71 -8.62 6.02
C GLY A 398 -28.01 -7.16 6.34
N LEU A 399 -27.72 -6.69 7.56
CA LEU A 399 -28.02 -5.34 8.03
C LEU A 399 -26.76 -4.46 7.97
N TRP A 400 -26.71 -3.60 6.97
CA TRP A 400 -25.60 -2.66 6.75
C TRP A 400 -25.91 -1.27 7.32
N SER A 401 -25.02 -0.75 8.15
CA SER A 401 -25.04 0.65 8.61
C SER A 401 -23.63 1.26 8.60
N GLU A 402 -23.49 2.54 8.97
CA GLU A 402 -22.15 3.15 9.11
C GLU A 402 -21.36 2.53 10.27
N GLU A 403 -22.05 1.96 11.27
CA GLU A 403 -21.47 1.17 12.35
C GLU A 403 -20.77 -0.08 11.83
N SER A 404 -21.32 -0.72 10.79
CA SER A 404 -20.76 -1.95 10.20
C SER A 404 -19.29 -1.77 9.81
N TYR A 405 -18.88 -0.56 9.43
CA TYR A 405 -17.54 -0.28 8.92
C TYR A 405 -16.61 0.34 9.97
N ARG A 406 -16.97 0.36 11.26
CA ARG A 406 -16.11 0.98 12.27
C ARG A 406 -14.78 0.25 12.40
N CYS A 407 -13.74 1.03 12.65
CA CYS A 407 -12.40 0.51 12.93
C CYS A 407 -12.16 0.27 14.43
N GLU A 408 -13.22 0.25 15.22
CA GLU A 408 -13.18 -0.01 16.65
C GLU A 408 -13.00 -1.51 16.87
N VAL A 409 -12.11 -1.87 17.79
CA VAL A 409 -11.63 -3.25 17.89
C VAL A 409 -12.18 -3.94 19.14
N ASN A 410 -12.62 -3.15 20.12
CA ASN A 410 -13.31 -3.62 21.32
C ASN A 410 -14.61 -2.84 21.56
N LYS A 411 -15.75 -3.54 21.56
CA LYS A 411 -17.01 -3.09 22.16
C LYS A 411 -17.10 -3.51 23.64
N GLY A 412 -15.97 -3.51 24.33
CA GLY A 412 -15.82 -3.91 25.74
C GLY A 412 -15.99 -2.74 26.67
#